data_AF-A0A7S1H960-F1
#
_entry.id   AF-A0A7S1H960-F1
#
_cell.length_a   1.000
_cell.length_b   1.000
_cell.length_c   1.000
_cell.angle_alpha   90.00
_cell.angle_beta   90.00
_cell.angle_gamma   90.00
#
_symmetry.space_group_name_H-M   'P 1'
#
loop_
_entity.id
_entity.type
_entity.pdbx_description
1 polymer ?
#
loop_
_entity_poly.entity_id
_entity_poly.type
_entity_poly.pdbx_seq_one_letter_code
_entity_poly.pdbx_strand_id
1 'polypeptide(L)'
;AAGQGLSMETEDALANLDECIEDLTLKFSQGTDFFKLLVNVFATQLRGEDQAHLANFYAIIPPLTINFVDHMLTSKDQLAKGKRGVAGAFSDDGFMLGIAYVLRVLGQNSKFDSLHWFESVNLFLREEGRGLDRQRSEKRRASDEEMQALQLAVGRLKARQVENDLVYFTLSAACV
;
A
#
# COMPACT_ATOMS: atom_id res chain seq x y z
N ALA A 1 -50.81 -19.44 -18.75
CA ALA A 1 -51.32 -20.24 -19.88
C ALA A 1 -50.74 -21.63 -19.75
N ALA A 2 -51.62 -22.64 -19.78
CA ALA A 2 -51.43 -24.07 -20.00
C ALA A 2 -50.02 -24.67 -19.89
N GLY A 3 -49.88 -25.63 -18.97
CA GLY A 3 -48.78 -26.59 -18.92
C GLY A 3 -48.54 -27.22 -20.29
N GLN A 4 -47.32 -27.06 -20.77
CA GLN A 4 -46.81 -27.72 -21.95
C GLN A 4 -46.29 -29.09 -21.53
N GLY A 5 -46.59 -30.12 -22.32
CA GLY A 5 -46.32 -31.53 -22.03
C GLY A 5 -44.83 -31.86 -21.93
N LEU A 6 -44.25 -31.52 -20.79
CA LEU A 6 -42.94 -31.94 -20.37
C LEU A 6 -43.08 -33.29 -19.66
N SER A 7 -42.14 -34.19 -19.93
CA SER A 7 -42.12 -35.47 -19.23
C SER A 7 -41.75 -35.25 -17.77
N MET A 8 -42.14 -36.16 -16.88
CA MET A 8 -41.85 -36.06 -15.45
C MET A 8 -40.33 -35.94 -15.19
N GLU A 9 -39.53 -36.61 -16.01
CA GLU A 9 -38.06 -36.53 -15.99
C GLU A 9 -37.55 -35.13 -16.35
N THR A 10 -38.27 -34.40 -17.19
CA THR A 10 -37.90 -33.03 -17.59
C THR A 10 -38.24 -32.03 -16.48
N GLU A 11 -39.35 -32.23 -15.77
CA GLU A 11 -39.71 -31.42 -14.60
C GLU A 11 -38.72 -31.62 -13.45
N ASP A 12 -38.35 -32.89 -13.16
CA ASP A 12 -37.33 -33.22 -12.15
C ASP A 12 -35.95 -32.65 -12.51
N ALA A 13 -35.56 -32.71 -13.80
CA ALA A 13 -34.32 -32.11 -14.26
C ALA A 13 -34.31 -30.58 -14.13
N LEU A 14 -35.46 -29.92 -14.36
CA LEU A 14 -35.65 -28.48 -14.16
C LEU A 14 -35.53 -28.10 -12.68
N ALA A 15 -36.19 -28.85 -11.79
CA ALA A 15 -36.09 -28.62 -10.35
C ALA A 15 -34.64 -28.77 -9.84
N ASN A 16 -33.94 -29.82 -10.28
CA ASN A 16 -32.52 -30.01 -9.96
C ASN A 16 -31.64 -28.90 -10.53
N LEU A 17 -31.95 -28.38 -11.72
CA LEU A 17 -31.22 -27.27 -12.33
C LEU A 17 -31.42 -25.97 -11.55
N ASP A 18 -32.66 -25.66 -11.17
CA ASP A 18 -32.99 -24.48 -10.36
C ASP A 18 -32.30 -24.57 -8.99
N GLU A 19 -32.34 -25.74 -8.34
CA GLU A 19 -31.61 -25.97 -7.08
C GLU A 19 -30.10 -25.76 -7.29
N CYS A 20 -29.50 -26.32 -8.35
CA CYS A 20 -28.08 -26.11 -8.64
C CYS A 20 -27.72 -24.65 -8.89
N ILE A 21 -28.58 -23.89 -9.58
CA ILE A 21 -28.38 -22.46 -9.85
C ILE A 21 -28.50 -21.66 -8.55
N GLU A 22 -29.48 -21.97 -7.70
CA GLU A 22 -29.65 -21.33 -6.41
C GLU A 22 -28.45 -21.60 -5.50
N ASP A 23 -28.00 -22.85 -5.43
CA ASP A 23 -26.85 -23.28 -4.64
C ASP A 23 -25.55 -22.64 -5.14
N LEU A 24 -25.39 -22.51 -6.46
CA LEU A 24 -24.26 -21.80 -7.08
C LEU A 24 -24.30 -20.30 -6.75
N THR A 25 -25.47 -19.67 -6.82
CA THR A 25 -25.66 -18.25 -6.51
C THR A 25 -25.42 -17.96 -5.03
N LEU A 26 -25.86 -18.86 -4.15
CA LEU A 26 -25.64 -18.77 -2.71
C LEU A 26 -24.14 -18.93 -2.38
N LYS A 27 -23.46 -19.90 -2.97
CA LYS A 27 -22.02 -20.13 -2.74
C LYS A 27 -21.15 -19.02 -3.33
N PHE A 28 -21.52 -18.46 -4.49
CA PHE A 28 -20.83 -17.30 -5.05
C PHE A 28 -21.07 -16.02 -4.24
N SER A 29 -22.26 -15.83 -3.67
CA SER A 29 -22.53 -14.68 -2.79
C SER A 29 -21.87 -14.81 -1.41
N GLN A 30 -21.68 -16.02 -0.90
CA GLN A 30 -20.95 -16.28 0.35
C GLN A 30 -19.41 -16.24 0.18
N GLY A 31 -18.91 -16.34 -1.06
CA GLY A 31 -17.49 -16.58 -1.37
C GLY A 31 -16.57 -15.37 -1.46
N THR A 32 -16.94 -14.18 -1.00
CA THR A 32 -16.10 -12.96 -1.21
C THR A 32 -15.52 -12.33 0.06
N ASP A 33 -15.88 -12.78 1.26
CA ASP A 33 -15.46 -12.16 2.52
C ASP A 33 -14.29 -12.85 3.25
N PHE A 34 -13.51 -13.69 2.56
CA PHE A 34 -12.33 -14.36 3.13
C PHE A 34 -11.36 -13.38 3.80
N PHE A 35 -11.19 -12.19 3.22
CA PHE A 35 -10.34 -11.15 3.79
C PHE A 35 -10.92 -10.60 5.11
N LYS A 36 -12.24 -10.39 5.20
CA LYS A 36 -12.88 -9.97 6.46
C LYS A 36 -12.79 -11.05 7.52
N LEU A 37 -12.95 -12.32 7.14
CA LEU A 37 -12.76 -13.44 8.05
C LEU A 37 -11.33 -13.46 8.59
N LEU A 38 -10.34 -13.32 7.71
CA LEU A 38 -8.92 -13.27 8.08
C LEU A 38 -8.66 -12.10 9.04
N VAL A 39 -9.15 -10.90 8.72
CA VAL A 39 -9.03 -9.73 9.61
C VAL A 39 -9.67 -9.99 10.98
N ASN A 40 -10.86 -10.58 11.02
CA ASN A 40 -11.58 -10.83 12.26
C ASN A 40 -10.89 -11.87 13.15
N VAL A 41 -10.39 -12.95 12.56
CA VAL A 41 -9.65 -14.01 13.27
C VAL A 41 -8.35 -13.47 13.86
N PHE A 42 -7.59 -12.69 13.08
CA PHE A 42 -6.34 -12.13 13.59
C PHE A 42 -6.58 -10.96 14.56
N ALA A 43 -7.66 -10.20 14.42
CA ALA A 43 -7.99 -9.12 15.34
C ALA A 43 -8.29 -9.64 16.75
N THR A 44 -9.01 -10.76 16.89
CA THR A 44 -9.28 -11.36 18.20
C THR A 44 -8.01 -11.87 18.88
N GLN A 45 -7.06 -12.42 18.12
CA GLN A 45 -5.79 -12.92 18.66
C GLN A 45 -4.79 -11.80 18.98
N LEU A 46 -4.67 -10.79 18.11
CA LEU A 46 -3.64 -9.76 18.21
C LEU A 46 -4.04 -8.55 19.05
N ARG A 47 -5.33 -8.42 19.43
CA ARG A 47 -5.80 -7.38 20.35
C ARG A 47 -5.97 -7.87 21.81
N GLY A 48 -5.63 -9.13 22.08
CA GLY A 48 -5.68 -9.68 23.45
C GLY A 48 -4.68 -9.02 24.39
N GLU A 49 -4.88 -9.15 25.71
CA GLU A 49 -4.00 -8.57 26.73
C GLU A 49 -2.56 -9.10 26.64
N ASP A 50 -2.37 -10.34 26.18
CA ASP A 50 -1.06 -10.95 25.92
C ASP A 50 -0.24 -10.20 24.85
N GLN A 51 -0.92 -9.43 24.00
CA GLN A 51 -0.33 -8.69 22.88
C GLN A 51 -0.35 -7.17 23.10
N ALA A 52 -0.35 -6.72 24.37
CA ALA A 52 -0.39 -5.29 24.72
C ALA A 52 0.70 -4.44 24.04
N HIS A 53 1.86 -5.03 23.72
CA HIS A 53 2.94 -4.35 22.99
C HIS A 53 2.53 -3.90 21.58
N LEU A 54 1.54 -4.55 20.96
CA LEU A 54 1.04 -4.17 19.64
C LEU A 54 0.17 -2.92 19.67
N ALA A 55 -0.28 -2.44 20.84
CA ALA A 55 -1.15 -1.27 20.98
C ALA A 55 -0.57 0.04 20.41
N ASN A 56 0.76 0.08 20.26
CA ASN A 56 1.53 1.21 19.74
C ASN A 56 2.24 0.89 18.41
N PHE A 57 1.85 -0.18 17.70
CA PHE A 57 2.45 -0.56 16.42
C PHE A 57 2.46 0.61 15.42
N TYR A 58 1.40 1.43 15.37
CA TYR A 58 1.34 2.60 14.50
C TYR A 58 2.55 3.55 14.62
N ALA A 59 3.21 3.61 15.77
CA ALA A 59 4.37 4.47 15.99
C ALA A 59 5.64 4.00 15.25
N ILE A 60 5.73 2.72 14.85
CA ILE A 60 6.88 2.19 14.08
C ILE A 60 6.72 2.41 12.57
N ILE A 61 5.52 2.77 12.10
CA ILE A 61 5.24 2.94 10.67
C ILE A 61 6.08 4.08 10.06
N PRO A 62 6.18 5.28 10.68
CA PRO A 62 7.04 6.35 10.14
C PRO A 62 8.48 5.91 9.84
N PRO A 63 9.27 5.35 10.80
CA PRO A 63 10.63 4.93 10.49
C PRO A 63 10.70 3.80 9.46
N LEU A 64 9.71 2.90 9.41
CA LEU A 64 9.63 1.88 8.37
C LEU A 64 9.39 2.47 6.98
N THR A 65 8.55 3.49 6.85
CA THR A 65 8.33 4.16 5.55
C THR A 65 9.59 4.88 5.07
N ILE A 66 10.35 5.52 5.96
CA ILE A 66 11.64 6.13 5.60
C ILE A 66 12.59 5.06 5.07
N ASN A 67 12.75 3.96 5.81
CA ASN A 67 13.65 2.87 5.44
C ASN A 67 13.24 2.23 4.11
N PHE A 68 11.95 2.03 3.90
CA PHE A 68 11.40 1.50 2.66
C PHE A 68 11.69 2.41 1.47
N VAL A 69 11.46 3.73 1.60
CA VAL A 69 11.76 4.70 0.54
C VAL A 69 13.24 4.70 0.19
N ASP A 70 14.14 4.70 1.19
CA ASP A 70 15.59 4.68 0.95
C ASP A 70 16.03 3.38 0.26
N HIS A 71 15.45 2.25 0.65
CA HIS A 71 15.66 0.96 -0.02
C HIS A 71 15.17 0.99 -1.47
N MET A 72 13.95 1.49 -1.71
CA MET A 72 13.36 1.57 -3.05
C MET A 72 14.17 2.46 -4.00
N LEU A 73 14.65 3.61 -3.53
CA LEU A 73 15.55 4.47 -4.29
C LEU A 73 16.84 3.74 -4.67
N THR A 74 17.42 3.00 -3.72
CA THR A 74 18.65 2.21 -3.94
C THR A 74 18.41 1.08 -4.93
N SER A 75 17.30 0.35 -4.81
CA SER A 75 16.92 -0.72 -5.74
C SER A 75 16.67 -0.19 -7.15
N LYS A 76 15.98 0.95 -7.29
CA LYS A 76 15.73 1.60 -8.58
C LYS A 76 17.03 2.08 -9.25
N ASP A 77 17.98 2.62 -8.48
CA ASP A 77 19.31 3.01 -8.98
C ASP A 77 20.15 1.81 -9.43
N GLN A 78 20.11 0.69 -8.69
CA GLN A 78 20.80 -0.55 -9.09
C GLN A 78 20.22 -1.14 -10.38
N LEU A 79 18.90 -1.08 -10.55
CA LEU A 79 18.19 -1.51 -11.76
C LEU A 79 18.57 -0.65 -12.97
N ALA A 80 18.56 0.68 -12.81
CA ALA A 80 18.96 1.61 -13.87
C ALA A 80 20.40 1.39 -14.35
N LYS A 81 21.29 0.92 -13.46
CA LYS A 81 22.69 0.60 -13.77
C LYS A 81 22.91 -0.77 -14.41
N GLY A 82 21.84 -1.51 -14.72
CA GLY A 82 21.92 -2.79 -15.42
C GLY A 82 22.64 -3.90 -14.63
N LYS A 83 22.75 -3.75 -13.29
CA LYS A 83 23.30 -4.80 -12.42
C LYS A 83 22.33 -5.99 -12.38
N ARG A 84 22.49 -6.91 -13.33
CA ARG A 84 21.75 -8.17 -13.41
C ARG A 84 22.11 -9.05 -12.21
N GLY A 85 21.16 -9.19 -11.29
CA GLY A 85 21.31 -9.95 -10.04
C GLY A 85 20.17 -9.69 -9.05
N VAL A 86 19.48 -8.55 -9.14
CA VAL A 86 18.24 -8.28 -8.38
C VAL A 86 17.06 -8.87 -9.16
N ALA A 87 17.00 -10.19 -9.23
CA ALA A 87 15.84 -10.89 -9.76
C ALA A 87 14.63 -10.59 -8.85
N GLY A 88 13.62 -9.89 -9.37
CA GLY A 88 12.23 -10.06 -8.96
C GLY A 88 11.75 -9.44 -7.64
N ALA A 89 12.53 -8.59 -6.95
CA ALA A 89 12.05 -7.91 -5.74
C ALA A 89 11.23 -6.64 -6.06
N PHE A 90 10.20 -6.77 -6.91
CA PHE A 90 9.34 -5.65 -7.28
C PHE A 90 7.87 -5.97 -6.93
N SER A 91 7.60 -6.07 -5.64
CA SER A 91 6.26 -5.83 -5.12
C SER A 91 6.27 -4.45 -4.50
N ASP A 92 5.99 -3.45 -5.32
CA ASP A 92 5.90 -2.03 -4.93
C ASP A 92 4.86 -1.85 -3.81
N ASP A 93 3.75 -2.59 -3.92
CA ASP A 93 2.60 -2.38 -3.06
C ASP A 93 2.49 -3.35 -1.88
N GLY A 94 3.17 -4.49 -1.93
CA GLY A 94 2.99 -5.57 -0.97
C GLY A 94 3.35 -5.18 0.46
N PHE A 95 4.38 -4.37 0.63
CA PHE A 95 4.78 -3.87 1.94
C PHE A 95 3.76 -2.89 2.52
N MET A 96 3.31 -1.91 1.73
CA MET A 96 2.31 -0.94 2.17
C MET A 96 0.94 -1.57 2.40
N LEU A 97 0.54 -2.52 1.55
CA LEU A 97 -0.65 -3.34 1.75
C LEU A 97 -0.57 -4.14 3.06
N GLY A 98 0.60 -4.68 3.39
CA GLY A 98 0.85 -5.35 4.67
C GLY A 98 0.72 -4.41 5.87
N ILE A 99 1.26 -3.20 5.77
CA ILE A 99 1.09 -2.17 6.82
C ILE A 99 -0.39 -1.81 7.00
N ALA A 100 -1.11 -1.55 5.91
CA ALA A 100 -2.54 -1.27 5.95
C ALA A 100 -3.33 -2.42 6.59
N TYR A 101 -3.00 -3.67 6.24
CA TYR A 101 -3.60 -4.85 6.84
C TYR A 101 -3.36 -4.91 8.35
N VAL A 102 -2.13 -4.74 8.82
CA VAL A 102 -1.82 -4.78 10.26
C VAL A 102 -2.50 -3.64 11.01
N LEU A 103 -2.51 -2.43 10.45
CA LEU A 103 -3.23 -1.29 11.02
C LEU A 103 -4.73 -1.57 11.16
N ARG A 104 -5.35 -2.19 10.15
CA ARG A 104 -6.76 -2.60 10.17
C ARG A 104 -7.02 -3.68 11.22
N VAL A 105 -6.18 -4.70 11.26
CA VAL A 105 -6.26 -5.80 12.23
C VAL A 105 -6.11 -5.28 13.65
N LEU A 106 -5.24 -4.30 13.92
CA LEU A 106 -5.05 -3.72 15.25
C LEU A 106 -6.01 -2.57 15.57
N GLY A 107 -6.77 -2.07 14.58
CA GLY A 107 -7.70 -0.96 14.78
C GLY A 107 -7.00 0.37 15.06
N GLN A 108 -5.85 0.61 14.43
CA GLN A 108 -4.97 1.76 14.74
C GLN A 108 -4.96 2.85 13.66
N ASN A 109 -5.79 2.76 12.63
CA ASN A 109 -5.87 3.74 11.54
C ASN A 109 -5.99 5.17 12.08
N SER A 110 -6.96 5.45 12.95
CA SER A 110 -7.16 6.80 13.50
C SER A 110 -5.97 7.30 14.34
N LYS A 111 -5.24 6.40 15.02
CA LYS A 111 -4.03 6.76 15.75
C LYS A 111 -2.89 7.10 14.81
N PHE A 112 -2.73 6.33 13.73
CA PHE A 112 -1.76 6.61 12.68
C PHE A 112 -2.06 7.93 11.96
N ASP A 113 -3.32 8.16 11.57
CA ASP A 113 -3.76 9.40 10.91
C ASP A 113 -3.47 10.63 11.77
N SER A 114 -3.60 10.52 13.11
CA SER A 114 -3.30 11.62 14.04
C SER A 114 -1.82 12.06 14.06
N LEU A 115 -0.90 11.24 13.53
CA LEU A 115 0.50 11.62 13.41
C LEU A 115 0.75 12.67 12.32
N HIS A 116 -0.17 12.82 11.36
CA HIS A 116 0.02 13.67 10.17
C HIS A 116 1.38 13.43 9.50
N TRP A 117 1.76 12.14 9.42
CA TRP A 117 3.10 11.73 9.04
C TRP A 117 3.42 12.16 7.60
N PHE A 118 2.53 11.87 6.66
CA PHE A 118 2.74 12.19 5.24
C PHE A 118 2.70 13.70 5.00
N GLU A 119 1.88 14.45 5.72
CA GLU A 119 1.89 15.91 5.68
C GLU A 119 3.23 16.47 6.19
N SER A 120 3.76 15.90 7.27
CA SER A 120 5.06 16.28 7.84
C SER A 120 6.21 15.99 6.88
N VAL A 121 6.22 14.82 6.24
CA VAL A 121 7.21 14.46 5.22
C VAL A 121 7.11 15.40 4.01
N ASN A 122 5.90 15.69 3.54
CA ASN A 122 5.69 16.60 2.42
C ASN A 122 6.14 18.03 2.73
N LEU A 123 5.89 18.50 3.96
CA LEU A 123 6.39 19.80 4.41
C LEU A 123 7.92 19.82 4.41
N PHE A 124 8.55 18.80 5.01
CA PHE A 124 10.01 18.66 5.07
C PHE A 124 10.65 18.67 3.67
N LEU A 125 10.14 17.85 2.75
CA LEU A 125 10.67 17.76 1.38
C LEU A 125 10.47 19.06 0.59
N ARG A 126 9.40 19.81 0.85
CA ARG A 126 9.17 21.14 0.25
C ARG A 126 10.15 22.18 0.79
N GLU A 127 10.42 22.17 2.08
CA GLU A 127 11.40 23.08 2.69
C GLU A 127 12.82 22.78 2.20
N GLU A 128 13.20 21.51 2.09
CA GLU A 128 14.47 21.08 1.52
C GLU A 128 14.61 21.55 0.06
N GLY A 129 13.54 21.45 -0.74
CA GLY A 129 13.50 21.94 -2.12
C GLY A 129 13.69 23.46 -2.22
N ARG A 130 13.00 24.23 -1.38
CA ARG A 130 13.18 25.69 -1.29
C ARG A 130 14.60 26.05 -0.89
N GLY A 131 15.21 25.28 0.00
CA GLY A 131 16.60 25.46 0.42
C GLY A 131 17.58 25.29 -0.75
N LEU A 132 17.40 24.25 -1.57
CA LEU A 132 18.20 24.01 -2.76
C LEU A 132 18.01 25.11 -3.83
N ASP A 133 16.77 25.56 -4.06
CA ASP A 133 16.49 26.65 -5.00
C ASP A 133 17.14 27.97 -4.55
N ARG A 134 17.10 28.25 -3.25
CA ARG A 134 17.77 29.42 -2.67
C ARG A 134 19.28 29.37 -2.89
N GLN A 135 19.93 28.24 -2.57
CA GLN A 135 21.37 28.05 -2.81
C GLN A 135 21.74 28.23 -4.29
N ARG A 136 20.89 27.71 -5.20
CA ARG A 136 21.08 27.87 -6.65
C ARG A 136 20.99 29.33 -7.09
N SER A 137 20.07 30.10 -6.50
CA SER A 137 19.88 31.52 -6.83
C SER A 137 20.98 32.45 -6.26
N GLU A 138 21.52 32.10 -5.10
CA GLU A 138 22.57 32.87 -4.40
C GLU A 138 23.94 32.66 -5.05
N LYS A 139 24.23 31.46 -5.57
CA LYS A 139 25.51 31.14 -6.25
C LYS A 139 25.52 31.51 -7.73
N ARG A 140 25.44 32.82 -8.05
CA ARG A 140 25.52 33.34 -9.44
C ARG A 140 26.87 33.14 -10.14
N ARG A 141 27.92 32.75 -9.41
CA ARG A 141 29.26 32.38 -9.91
C ARG A 141 29.73 31.05 -9.30
N ALA A 142 28.86 30.04 -9.29
CA ALA A 142 29.25 28.69 -8.89
C ALA A 142 30.21 28.08 -9.90
N SER A 143 31.16 27.27 -9.42
CA SER A 143 31.98 26.42 -10.28
C SER A 143 31.10 25.36 -10.97
N ASP A 144 31.55 24.83 -12.12
CA ASP A 144 30.86 23.75 -12.83
C ASP A 144 30.61 22.53 -11.93
N GLU A 145 31.57 22.21 -11.05
CA GLU A 145 31.45 21.14 -10.05
C GLU A 145 30.33 21.41 -9.03
N GLU A 146 30.18 22.66 -8.58
CA GLU A 146 29.12 23.04 -7.63
C GLU A 146 27.75 23.01 -8.29
N MET A 147 27.67 23.46 -9.55
CA MET A 147 26.43 23.42 -10.32
C MET A 147 25.99 21.97 -10.60
N GLN A 148 26.95 21.08 -10.89
CA GLN A 148 26.68 19.64 -11.05
C GLN A 148 26.21 19.00 -9.74
N ALA A 149 26.86 19.32 -8.61
CA ALA A 149 26.46 18.82 -7.29
C ALA A 149 25.02 19.26 -6.92
N LEU A 150 24.67 20.53 -7.19
CA LEU A 150 23.32 21.05 -6.98
C LEU A 150 22.28 20.33 -7.86
N GLN A 151 22.59 20.07 -9.13
CA GLN A 151 21.69 19.33 -10.03
C GLN A 151 21.43 17.90 -9.53
N LEU A 152 22.48 17.22 -9.05
CA LEU A 152 22.35 15.87 -8.48
C LEU A 152 21.50 15.89 -7.20
N ALA A 153 21.69 16.88 -6.32
CA ALA A 153 20.89 17.04 -5.11
C ALA A 153 19.40 17.25 -5.43
N VAL A 154 19.09 18.13 -6.40
CA VAL A 154 17.71 18.35 -6.85
C VAL A 154 17.10 17.08 -7.45
N GLY A 155 17.87 16.33 -8.25
CA GLY A 155 17.43 15.06 -8.81
C GLY A 155 17.08 14.02 -7.74
N ARG A 156 17.93 13.90 -6.71
CA ARG A 156 17.69 12.99 -5.56
C ARG A 156 16.47 13.40 -4.75
N LEU A 157 16.28 14.69 -4.48
CA LEU A 157 15.12 15.18 -3.76
C LEU A 157 13.82 14.86 -4.52
N LYS A 158 13.79 15.11 -5.83
CA LYS A 158 12.63 14.78 -6.67
C LYS A 158 12.32 13.29 -6.68
N ALA A 159 13.35 12.44 -6.79
CA ALA A 159 13.17 10.99 -6.71
C ALA A 159 12.54 10.60 -5.36
N ARG A 160 13.05 11.16 -4.25
CA ARG A 160 12.50 10.92 -2.91
C ARG A 160 11.05 11.40 -2.77
N GLN A 161 10.68 12.53 -3.37
CA GLN A 161 9.29 13.01 -3.39
C GLN A 161 8.37 12.01 -4.09
N VAL A 162 8.75 11.57 -5.29
CA VAL A 162 7.96 10.59 -6.07
C VAL A 162 7.76 9.28 -5.30
N GLU A 163 8.80 8.76 -4.64
CA GLU A 163 8.67 7.54 -3.84
C GLU A 163 7.76 7.73 -2.62
N ASN A 164 7.83 8.88 -1.94
CA ASN A 164 6.94 9.16 -0.81
C ASN A 164 5.48 9.29 -1.24
N ASP A 165 5.23 9.94 -2.38
CA ASP A 165 3.89 10.06 -2.95
C ASP A 165 3.32 8.67 -3.29
N LEU A 166 4.15 7.80 -3.88
CA LEU A 166 3.76 6.43 -4.20
C LEU A 166 3.37 5.64 -2.94
N VAL A 167 4.22 5.69 -1.90
CA VAL A 167 3.93 5.07 -0.61
C VAL A 167 2.61 5.59 -0.02
N TYR A 168 2.40 6.91 -0.06
CA TYR A 168 1.17 7.52 0.43
C TYR A 168 -0.06 7.03 -0.33
N PHE A 169 -0.01 6.99 -1.67
CA PHE A 169 -1.13 6.54 -2.48
C PHE A 169 -1.45 5.07 -2.28
N THR A 170 -0.42 4.21 -2.26
CA THR A 170 -0.63 2.77 -2.04
C THR A 170 -1.22 2.50 -0.65
N LEU A 171 -0.69 3.14 0.39
CA LEU A 171 -1.23 2.97 1.75
C LEU A 171 -2.66 3.52 1.86
N SER A 172 -2.92 4.70 1.29
CA SER A 172 -4.25 5.30 1.30
C SER A 172 -5.26 4.43 0.57
N ALA A 173 -4.90 3.90 -0.60
CA ALA A 173 -5.75 3.00 -1.38
C ALA A 173 -6.04 1.68 -0.65
N ALA A 174 -5.06 1.16 0.11
CA ALA A 174 -5.20 -0.06 0.88
C ALA A 174 -6.00 0.10 2.19
N CYS A 175 -6.14 1.33 2.69
CA CYS A 175 -6.90 1.63 3.91
C CYS A 175 -8.40 1.88 3.66
N VAL A 176 -8.82 2.06 2.40
CA VAL A 176 -10.23 2.16 1.96
C VAL A 176 -10.89 0.79 1.97
#